data_AF-A0A368S0T5-F1
#
_entry.id   AF-A0A368S0T5-F1
#
_cell.length_a   1.000
_cell.length_b   1.000
_cell.length_c   1.000
_cell.angle_alpha   90.00
_cell.angle_beta   90.00
_cell.angle_gamma   90.00
#
_symmetry.space_group_name_H-M   'P 1'
#
loop_
_entity.id
_entity.type
_entity.pdbx_description
1 polymer ?
#
loop_
_entity_poly.entity_id
_entity_poly.type
_entity_poly.pdbx_seq_one_letter_code
_entity_poly.pdbx_strand_id
1 'polypeptide(L)'
;MASAAAVADDDGAWKWAIRKRVWDALEVDGVARDPRPAHHGIPNFDGAAAAANTLGRLEVFLNAQCVKVNPDSPQKQVRFLTLSAKYGRPIGLDEKFKGFAELEYGMLRYMGATDDSTVILTTVHDSQLVDDIPVEKLQIHDVPVDIICTPTQVIFTNTTIPKPQGIYWEKLSPEKLGQIRVLRELKARIEQEMGTKLPCGPPVKLPQASKQEGLECKREGR
;
A
#
# COMPACT_ATOMS: atom_id res chain seq x y z
N MET A 1 29.18 14.46 30.48
CA MET A 1 27.73 14.36 30.18
C MET A 1 27.57 14.46 28.68
N ALA A 2 27.60 13.32 27.98
CA ALA A 2 27.51 13.28 26.53
C ALA A 2 26.09 13.64 26.08
N SER A 3 25.99 14.63 25.21
CA SER A 3 24.76 15.02 24.51
C SER A 3 24.31 13.87 23.63
N ALA A 4 23.16 13.29 23.93
CA ALA A 4 22.46 12.37 23.04
C ALA A 4 21.94 13.19 21.85
N ALA A 5 22.76 13.29 20.79
CA ALA A 5 22.27 13.69 19.48
C ALA A 5 21.18 12.68 19.09
N ALA A 6 19.94 13.17 18.98
CA ALA A 6 18.86 12.42 18.38
C ALA A 6 19.33 12.01 16.98
N VAL A 7 19.58 10.71 16.80
CA VAL A 7 19.84 10.13 15.50
C VAL A 7 18.55 10.35 14.71
N ALA A 8 18.61 11.29 13.75
CA ALA A 8 17.52 11.46 12.80
C ALA A 8 17.39 10.16 12.03
N ASP A 9 16.35 9.39 12.37
CA ASP A 9 16.06 8.10 11.77
C ASP A 9 15.80 8.31 10.29
N ASP A 10 16.66 7.74 9.46
CA ASP A 10 16.52 7.74 8.01
C ASP A 10 15.52 6.63 7.61
N ASP A 11 14.32 6.72 8.19
CA ASP A 11 13.24 5.74 8.13
C ASP A 11 12.80 5.39 6.70
N GLY A 12 13.22 6.21 5.72
CA GLY A 12 12.79 6.12 4.32
C GLY A 12 13.87 5.80 3.29
N ALA A 13 15.16 6.12 3.52
CA ALA A 13 16.15 5.99 2.45
C ALA A 13 16.45 4.54 2.08
N TRP A 14 16.46 3.61 3.04
CA TRP A 14 16.71 2.20 2.72
C TRP A 14 15.56 1.63 1.86
N LYS A 15 14.30 1.97 2.19
CA LYS A 15 13.14 1.62 1.37
C LYS A 15 13.23 2.26 -0.02
N TRP A 16 13.71 3.51 -0.09
CA TRP A 16 13.89 4.20 -1.36
C TRP A 16 14.97 3.56 -2.22
N ALA A 17 16.10 3.16 -1.63
CA ALA A 17 17.18 2.49 -2.34
C ALA A 17 16.71 1.16 -2.97
N ILE A 18 15.95 0.36 -2.20
CA ILE A 18 15.33 -0.87 -2.70
C ILE A 18 14.32 -0.55 -3.81
N ARG A 19 13.40 0.41 -3.59
CA ARG A 19 12.43 0.82 -4.62
C ARG A 19 13.10 1.27 -5.91
N LYS A 20 14.15 2.10 -5.82
CA LYS A 20 14.90 2.55 -6.98
C LYS A 20 15.51 1.38 -7.74
N ARG A 21 16.18 0.45 -7.03
CA ARG A 21 16.75 -0.75 -7.66
C ARG A 21 15.68 -1.59 -8.37
N VAL A 22 14.53 -1.77 -7.73
CA VAL A 22 13.40 -2.52 -8.32
C VAL A 22 12.81 -1.79 -9.54
N TRP A 23 12.60 -0.47 -9.46
CA TRP A 23 12.13 0.33 -10.59
C TRP A 23 13.12 0.26 -11.77
N ASP A 24 14.41 0.42 -11.49
CA ASP A 24 15.47 0.31 -12.50
C ASP A 24 15.46 -1.08 -13.15
N ALA A 25 15.32 -2.16 -12.36
CA ALA A 25 15.25 -3.52 -12.87
C ALA A 25 14.04 -3.73 -13.80
N LEU A 26 12.85 -3.24 -13.45
CA LEU A 26 11.66 -3.36 -14.30
C LEU A 26 11.82 -2.67 -15.66
N GLU A 27 12.51 -1.53 -15.69
CA GLU A 27 12.79 -0.78 -16.93
C GLU A 27 13.88 -1.48 -17.76
N VAL A 28 14.97 -1.95 -17.12
CA VAL A 28 16.06 -2.68 -17.80
C VAL A 28 15.58 -4.00 -18.39
N ASP A 29 14.74 -4.74 -17.66
CA ASP A 29 14.18 -6.02 -18.10
C ASP A 29 13.10 -5.82 -19.20
N GLY A 30 12.68 -4.59 -19.49
CA GLY A 30 11.66 -4.28 -20.50
C GLY A 30 10.23 -4.68 -20.09
N VAL A 31 10.02 -4.95 -18.80
CA VAL A 31 8.75 -5.45 -18.25
C VAL A 31 7.89 -4.33 -17.66
N ALA A 32 8.41 -3.11 -17.48
CA ALA A 32 7.59 -1.97 -17.07
C ALA A 32 6.45 -1.69 -18.08
N ARG A 33 5.27 -1.31 -17.56
CA ARG A 33 4.08 -0.95 -18.34
C ARG A 33 3.51 0.38 -17.85
N ASP A 34 2.70 1.03 -18.68
CA ASP A 34 2.11 2.32 -18.31
C ASP A 34 1.22 2.20 -17.05
N PRO A 35 1.24 3.21 -16.15
CA PRO A 35 1.91 4.51 -16.28
C PRO A 35 3.43 4.42 -16.10
N ARG A 36 4.17 5.09 -16.99
CA ARG A 36 5.64 5.20 -16.98
C ARG A 36 6.11 6.65 -16.80
N PRO A 37 7.33 6.89 -16.30
CA PRO A 37 8.31 5.88 -15.83
C PRO A 37 7.82 5.16 -14.56
N ALA A 38 8.36 3.96 -14.29
CA ALA A 38 8.00 3.17 -13.10
C ALA A 38 8.29 3.92 -11.78
N HIS A 39 9.30 4.81 -11.78
CA HIS A 39 9.77 5.55 -10.61
C HIS A 39 8.69 6.41 -9.96
N HIS A 40 8.79 6.56 -8.63
CA HIS A 40 7.92 7.41 -7.79
C HIS A 40 6.45 6.96 -7.71
N GLY A 41 6.10 5.81 -8.30
CA GLY A 41 4.75 5.25 -8.26
C GLY A 41 4.72 3.76 -7.91
N ILE A 42 3.51 3.20 -7.96
CA ILE A 42 3.28 1.75 -7.93
C ILE A 42 3.46 1.26 -9.37
N PRO A 43 4.54 0.52 -9.69
CA PRO A 43 4.85 0.18 -11.06
C PRO A 43 3.84 -0.82 -11.62
N ASN A 44 3.40 -0.59 -12.85
CA ASN A 44 2.69 -1.60 -13.62
C ASN A 44 3.71 -2.44 -14.40
N PHE A 45 3.38 -3.69 -14.67
CA PHE A 45 4.35 -4.65 -15.22
C PHE A 45 3.72 -5.64 -16.19
N ASP A 46 4.55 -6.22 -17.05
CA ASP A 46 4.18 -7.27 -17.97
C ASP A 46 3.80 -8.55 -17.24
N GLY A 47 2.68 -9.17 -17.62
CA GLY A 47 2.18 -10.33 -16.89
C GLY A 47 1.40 -10.00 -15.61
N ALA A 48 1.11 -8.72 -15.30
CA ALA A 48 0.22 -8.37 -14.18
C ALA A 48 -1.14 -9.09 -14.22
N ALA A 49 -1.72 -9.24 -15.41
CA ALA A 49 -2.95 -10.01 -15.59
C ALA A 49 -2.75 -11.52 -15.35
N ALA A 50 -1.60 -12.08 -15.73
CA ALA A 50 -1.29 -13.49 -15.47
C ALA A 50 -1.13 -13.76 -13.97
N ALA A 51 -0.37 -12.92 -13.27
CA ALA A 51 -0.23 -12.96 -11.82
C ALA A 51 -1.60 -12.85 -11.11
N ALA A 52 -2.45 -11.92 -11.56
CA ALA A 52 -3.81 -11.76 -11.04
C ALA A 52 -4.71 -12.98 -11.31
N ASN A 53 -4.59 -13.63 -12.47
CA ASN A 53 -5.36 -14.84 -12.76
C ASN A 53 -4.92 -16.04 -11.89
N THR A 54 -3.62 -16.15 -11.60
CA THR A 54 -3.11 -17.13 -10.63
C THR A 54 -3.66 -16.85 -9.23
N LEU A 55 -3.58 -15.59 -8.79
CA LEU A 55 -4.17 -15.11 -7.54
C LEU A 55 -5.66 -15.48 -7.43
N GLY A 56 -6.42 -15.24 -8.50
CA GLY A 56 -7.87 -15.51 -8.54
C GLY A 56 -8.25 -16.99 -8.44
N ARG A 57 -7.29 -17.92 -8.55
CA ARG A 57 -7.50 -19.37 -8.40
C ARG A 57 -7.18 -19.88 -6.99
N LEU A 58 -6.62 -19.04 -6.13
CA LEU A 58 -6.28 -19.44 -4.76
C LEU A 58 -7.55 -19.62 -3.93
N GLU A 59 -7.59 -20.69 -3.13
CA GLU A 59 -8.74 -20.97 -2.25
C GLU A 59 -9.02 -19.82 -1.28
N VAL A 60 -7.98 -19.17 -0.77
CA VAL A 60 -8.12 -17.99 0.12
C VAL A 60 -8.83 -16.82 -0.57
N PHE A 61 -8.68 -16.67 -1.88
CA PHE A 61 -9.37 -15.65 -2.65
C PHE A 61 -10.80 -16.09 -2.99
N LEU A 62 -10.97 -17.33 -3.44
CA LEU A 62 -12.28 -17.88 -3.82
C LEU A 62 -13.26 -17.98 -2.64
N ASN A 63 -12.75 -18.29 -1.45
CA ASN A 63 -13.53 -18.43 -0.23
C ASN A 63 -13.65 -17.13 0.58
N ALA A 64 -13.02 -16.03 0.13
CA ALA A 64 -13.10 -14.75 0.81
C ALA A 64 -14.53 -14.21 0.78
N GLN A 65 -15.06 -13.86 1.96
CA GLN A 65 -16.37 -13.21 2.06
C GLN A 65 -16.32 -11.76 1.56
N CYS A 66 -15.17 -11.13 1.74
CA CYS A 66 -14.92 -9.73 1.43
C CYS A 66 -13.50 -9.58 0.91
N VAL A 67 -13.32 -8.78 -0.14
CA VAL A 67 -12.01 -8.49 -0.72
C VAL A 67 -11.87 -7.00 -0.90
N LYS A 68 -10.77 -6.45 -0.41
CA LYS A 68 -10.36 -5.06 -0.66
C LYS A 68 -9.25 -5.07 -1.70
N VAL A 69 -9.40 -4.26 -2.74
CA VAL A 69 -8.42 -4.15 -3.83
C VAL A 69 -8.12 -2.67 -4.09
N ASN A 70 -6.85 -2.32 -4.27
CA ASN A 70 -6.44 -0.94 -4.52
C ASN A 70 -6.81 -0.51 -5.95
N PRO A 71 -7.02 0.80 -6.19
CA PRO A 71 -7.41 1.29 -7.51
C PRO A 71 -6.26 1.37 -8.54
N ASP A 72 -5.06 0.88 -8.19
CA ASP A 72 -3.85 1.00 -9.03
C ASP A 72 -3.90 0.17 -10.31
N SER A 73 -3.19 0.64 -11.35
CA SER A 73 -3.10 0.00 -12.67
C SER A 73 -2.73 -1.49 -12.64
N PRO A 74 -1.69 -1.96 -11.91
CA PRO A 74 -1.36 -3.39 -11.87
C PRO A 74 -2.47 -4.25 -11.25
N GLN A 75 -3.35 -3.67 -10.42
CA GLN A 75 -4.46 -4.39 -9.78
C GLN A 75 -5.76 -4.37 -10.59
N LYS A 76 -5.76 -3.82 -11.80
CA LYS A 76 -6.96 -3.77 -12.67
C LYS A 76 -7.59 -5.15 -12.86
N GLN A 77 -6.78 -6.19 -13.13
CA GLN A 77 -7.30 -7.54 -13.32
C GLN A 77 -7.81 -8.15 -12.00
N VAL A 78 -7.13 -7.89 -10.86
CA VAL A 78 -7.61 -8.35 -9.54
C VAL A 78 -8.97 -7.74 -9.21
N ARG A 79 -9.18 -6.44 -9.49
CA ARG A 79 -10.49 -5.78 -9.35
C ARG A 79 -11.54 -6.43 -10.24
N PHE A 80 -11.21 -6.68 -11.51
CA PHE A 80 -12.12 -7.36 -12.44
C PHE A 80 -12.52 -8.74 -11.92
N LEU A 81 -11.55 -9.54 -11.45
CA LEU A 81 -11.81 -10.86 -10.88
C LEU A 81 -12.66 -10.77 -9.61
N THR A 82 -12.40 -9.81 -8.73
CA THR A 82 -13.18 -9.59 -7.51
C THR A 82 -14.64 -9.24 -7.81
N LEU A 83 -14.88 -8.44 -8.86
CA LEU A 83 -16.23 -8.04 -9.27
C LEU A 83 -16.96 -9.10 -10.10
N SER A 84 -16.21 -9.94 -10.82
CA SER A 84 -16.75 -10.99 -11.70
C SER A 84 -16.97 -12.31 -10.97
N ALA A 85 -16.11 -12.61 -9.99
CA ALA A 85 -16.29 -13.73 -9.09
C ALA A 85 -17.53 -13.45 -8.25
N LYS A 86 -18.45 -14.41 -8.21
CA LYS A 86 -19.72 -14.34 -7.47
C LYS A 86 -19.54 -14.29 -5.93
N TYR A 87 -18.31 -14.14 -5.44
CA TYR A 87 -17.87 -14.28 -4.05
C TYR A 87 -16.79 -13.24 -3.75
N GLY A 88 -16.98 -12.48 -2.66
CA GLY A 88 -16.18 -11.32 -2.28
C GLY A 88 -16.93 -10.02 -2.53
N ARG A 89 -17.61 -9.48 -1.52
CA ARG A 89 -18.14 -8.10 -1.63
C ARG A 89 -16.95 -7.14 -1.72
N PRO A 90 -16.88 -6.25 -2.74
CA PRO A 90 -15.82 -5.26 -2.81
C PRO A 90 -15.98 -4.24 -1.70
N ILE A 91 -14.92 -3.96 -0.95
CA ILE A 91 -14.81 -2.71 -0.18
C ILE A 91 -14.04 -1.73 -1.05
N GLY A 92 -14.77 -0.78 -1.64
CA GLY A 92 -14.16 0.36 -2.33
C GLY A 92 -13.74 1.42 -1.31
N LEU A 93 -12.50 1.89 -1.42
CA LEU A 93 -12.01 3.01 -0.65
C LEU A 93 -11.55 4.13 -1.60
N ASP A 94 -11.69 5.36 -1.12
CA ASP A 94 -11.55 6.61 -1.87
C ASP A 94 -10.17 6.73 -2.55
N GLU A 95 -10.13 7.21 -3.80
CA GLU A 95 -8.89 7.47 -4.53
C GLU A 95 -7.93 8.41 -3.78
N LYS A 96 -8.43 9.21 -2.83
CA LYS A 96 -7.63 10.06 -1.93
C LYS A 96 -6.67 9.29 -1.02
N PHE A 97 -6.81 7.97 -0.88
CA PHE A 97 -5.89 7.12 -0.12
C PHE A 97 -4.72 6.57 -0.94
N LYS A 98 -4.63 6.89 -2.23
CA LYS A 98 -3.50 6.46 -3.06
C LYS A 98 -2.19 6.94 -2.45
N GLY A 99 -1.30 6.00 -2.13
CA GLY A 99 -0.03 6.26 -1.43
C GLY A 99 -0.08 6.18 0.11
N PHE A 100 -1.20 5.73 0.68
CA PHE A 100 -1.38 5.57 2.13
C PHE A 100 -1.97 4.18 2.49
N ALA A 101 -1.52 3.12 1.81
CA ALA A 101 -2.05 1.76 1.97
C ALA A 101 -2.00 1.26 3.43
N GLU A 102 -0.96 1.63 4.18
CA GLU A 102 -0.80 1.27 5.59
C GLU A 102 -1.84 1.97 6.48
N LEU A 103 -2.17 3.24 6.19
CA LEU A 103 -3.21 3.96 6.92
C LEU A 103 -4.59 3.41 6.61
N GLU A 104 -4.80 3.02 5.36
CA GLU A 104 -6.02 2.37 4.91
C GLU A 104 -6.25 1.05 5.64
N TYR A 105 -5.20 0.22 5.72
CA TYR A 105 -5.20 -0.98 6.54
C TYR A 105 -5.49 -0.66 8.01
N GLY A 106 -4.84 0.36 8.58
CA GLY A 106 -5.05 0.78 9.97
C GLY A 106 -6.49 1.19 10.27
N MET A 107 -7.17 1.90 9.36
CA MET A 107 -8.59 2.24 9.52
C MET A 107 -9.48 1.00 9.40
N LEU A 108 -9.22 0.11 8.44
CA LEU A 108 -9.98 -1.14 8.31
C LEU A 108 -9.84 -2.01 9.57
N ARG A 109 -8.63 -2.07 10.13
CA ARG A 109 -8.33 -2.77 11.37
C ARG A 109 -9.07 -2.13 12.55
N TYR A 110 -9.07 -0.79 12.64
CA TYR A 110 -9.82 -0.05 13.65
C TYR A 110 -11.34 -0.29 13.56
N MET A 111 -11.89 -0.36 12.34
CA MET A 111 -13.30 -0.60 12.10
C MET A 111 -13.71 -2.08 12.28
N GLY A 112 -12.76 -2.98 12.59
CA GLY A 112 -13.02 -4.41 12.70
C GLY A 112 -13.30 -5.11 11.37
N ALA A 113 -12.98 -4.45 10.24
CA ALA A 113 -13.12 -5.04 8.91
C ALA A 113 -11.94 -5.96 8.55
N THR A 114 -10.80 -5.82 9.24
CA THR A 114 -9.65 -6.71 9.12
C THR A 114 -9.13 -7.13 10.50
N ASP A 115 -8.48 -8.29 10.52
CA ASP A 115 -7.84 -8.86 11.70
C ASP A 115 -6.60 -9.70 11.37
N ASP A 116 -6.03 -10.34 12.39
CA ASP A 116 -4.80 -11.13 12.23
C ASP A 116 -5.01 -12.33 11.29
N SER A 117 -6.25 -12.82 11.14
CA SER A 117 -6.63 -13.88 10.20
C SER A 117 -6.83 -13.39 8.76
N THR A 118 -6.91 -12.08 8.55
CA THR A 118 -7.12 -11.48 7.22
C THR A 118 -5.90 -11.69 6.34
N VAL A 119 -6.03 -12.47 5.27
CA VAL A 119 -4.93 -12.77 4.34
C VAL A 119 -4.52 -11.53 3.54
N ILE A 120 -3.22 -11.20 3.58
CA ILE A 120 -2.61 -10.13 2.78
C ILE A 120 -1.97 -10.75 1.54
N LEU A 121 -2.51 -10.39 0.38
CA LEU A 121 -2.24 -11.00 -0.91
C LEU A 121 -1.75 -9.91 -1.87
N THR A 122 -0.64 -10.16 -2.58
CA THR A 122 -0.13 -9.18 -3.56
C THR A 122 0.24 -9.83 -4.89
N THR A 123 0.24 -9.02 -5.94
CA THR A 123 0.75 -9.38 -7.27
C THR A 123 1.92 -8.48 -7.63
N VAL A 124 3.04 -9.08 -8.03
CA VAL A 124 4.25 -8.37 -8.45
C VAL A 124 4.91 -9.09 -9.62
N HIS A 125 5.82 -8.43 -10.34
CA HIS A 125 6.71 -9.11 -11.29
C HIS A 125 7.81 -9.86 -10.53
N ASP A 126 8.37 -10.92 -11.13
CA ASP A 126 9.48 -11.69 -10.56
C ASP A 126 10.69 -10.80 -10.21
N SER A 127 11.02 -9.79 -11.04
CA SER A 127 12.09 -8.81 -10.78
C SER A 127 11.87 -7.92 -9.55
N GLN A 128 10.67 -7.92 -8.96
CA GLN A 128 10.38 -7.18 -7.74
C GLN A 128 10.65 -8.01 -6.47
N LEU A 129 10.93 -9.31 -6.61
CA LEU A 129 11.34 -10.16 -5.50
C LEU A 129 12.78 -9.84 -5.12
N VAL A 130 12.98 -9.52 -3.85
CA VAL A 130 14.29 -9.18 -3.27
C VAL A 130 14.47 -9.94 -1.95
N ASP A 131 15.69 -10.36 -1.65
CA ASP A 131 16.07 -11.16 -0.49
C ASP A 131 16.85 -10.37 0.59
N ASP A 132 17.15 -9.10 0.31
CA ASP A 132 17.98 -8.20 1.12
C ASP A 132 17.18 -7.15 1.90
N ILE A 133 15.95 -7.47 2.33
CA ILE A 133 15.12 -6.57 3.15
C ILE A 133 15.61 -6.62 4.61
N PRO A 134 16.05 -5.48 5.20
CA PRO A 134 16.43 -5.41 6.60
C PRO A 134 15.19 -5.44 7.50
N VAL A 135 14.80 -6.64 7.94
CA VAL A 135 13.58 -6.90 8.73
C VAL A 135 13.56 -6.08 10.02
N GLU A 136 14.71 -5.85 10.65
CA GLU A 136 14.86 -5.05 11.87
C GLU A 136 14.57 -3.56 11.67
N LYS A 137 14.55 -3.07 10.43
CA LYS A 137 14.19 -1.68 10.08
C LYS A 137 12.74 -1.52 9.65
N LEU A 138 11.96 -2.61 9.65
CA LEU A 138 10.54 -2.55 9.37
C LEU A 138 9.83 -1.77 10.46
N GLN A 139 8.91 -0.93 10.03
CA GLN A 139 8.11 -0.13 10.91
C GLN A 139 6.91 -0.94 11.40
N ILE A 140 6.42 -0.64 12.60
CA ILE A 140 5.23 -1.30 13.19
C ILE A 140 3.95 -1.19 12.32
N HIS A 141 3.92 -0.22 11.40
CA HIS A 141 2.81 0.00 10.48
C HIS A 141 3.02 -0.66 9.10
N ASP A 142 4.20 -1.23 8.82
CA ASP A 142 4.41 -1.98 7.59
C ASP A 142 3.57 -3.26 7.64
N VAL A 143 2.73 -3.47 6.63
CA VAL A 143 1.83 -4.62 6.57
C VAL A 143 2.58 -5.81 5.97
N PRO A 144 2.77 -6.92 6.72
CA PRO A 144 3.40 -8.11 6.17
C PRO A 144 2.49 -8.78 5.13
N VAL A 145 3.09 -9.30 4.06
CA VAL A 145 2.38 -10.01 3.00
C VAL A 145 2.40 -11.51 3.28
N ASP A 146 1.25 -12.16 3.23
CA ASP A 146 1.12 -13.60 3.47
C ASP A 146 1.40 -14.42 2.20
N ILE A 147 0.94 -13.93 1.04
CA ILE A 147 1.09 -14.61 -0.25
C ILE A 147 1.44 -13.61 -1.36
N ILE A 148 2.45 -13.97 -2.15
CA ILE A 148 2.90 -13.21 -3.32
C ILE A 148 2.65 -14.04 -4.57
N CYS A 149 1.91 -13.48 -5.54
CA CYS A 149 1.74 -14.06 -6.87
C CYS A 149 2.59 -13.30 -7.88
N THR A 150 3.43 -14.02 -8.62
CA THR A 150 4.12 -13.50 -9.81
C THR A 150 3.53 -14.13 -11.07
N PRO A 151 3.91 -13.67 -12.28
CA PRO A 151 3.57 -14.36 -13.51
C PRO A 151 4.01 -15.84 -13.54
N THR A 152 5.08 -16.20 -12.82
CA THR A 152 5.68 -17.54 -12.90
C THR A 152 5.40 -18.43 -11.69
N GLN A 153 5.09 -17.87 -10.52
CA GLN A 153 4.99 -18.65 -9.29
C GLN A 153 4.07 -18.02 -8.22
N VAL A 154 3.74 -18.83 -7.21
CA VAL A 154 3.06 -18.41 -5.99
C VAL A 154 3.97 -18.69 -4.81
N ILE A 155 4.18 -17.68 -3.96
CA ILE A 155 5.08 -17.75 -2.81
C ILE A 155 4.23 -17.52 -1.55
N PHE A 156 4.28 -18.48 -0.62
CA PHE A 156 3.74 -18.34 0.72
C PHE A 156 4.87 -17.90 1.64
N THR A 157 4.79 -16.69 2.19
CA THR A 157 5.91 -16.09 2.92
C THR A 157 6.10 -16.73 4.30
N ASN A 158 5.04 -17.29 4.88
CA ASN A 158 5.01 -17.82 6.25
C ASN A 158 5.62 -16.84 7.27
N THR A 159 5.41 -15.54 7.03
CA THR A 159 5.95 -14.45 7.85
C THR A 159 5.44 -14.54 9.29
N THR A 160 6.35 -14.39 10.25
CA THR A 160 6.03 -14.30 11.68
C THR A 160 5.89 -12.85 12.17
N ILE A 161 6.02 -11.88 11.25
CA ILE A 161 5.90 -10.46 11.57
C ILE A 161 4.43 -10.17 11.92
N PRO A 162 4.13 -9.54 13.06
CA PRO A 162 2.76 -9.24 13.45
C PRO A 162 2.15 -8.18 12.52
N LYS A 163 0.85 -8.34 12.23
CA LYS A 163 0.10 -7.34 11.46
C LYS A 163 -0.14 -6.09 12.31
N PRO A 164 -0.22 -4.89 11.70
CA PRO A 164 -0.59 -3.67 12.40
C PRO A 164 -1.92 -3.81 13.14
N GLN A 165 -2.03 -3.22 14.33
CA GLN A 165 -3.20 -3.35 15.21
C GLN A 165 -4.21 -2.20 15.09
N GLY A 166 -3.96 -1.26 14.17
CA GLY A 166 -4.83 -0.11 13.95
C GLY A 166 -4.05 1.10 13.45
N ILE A 167 -4.54 2.28 13.82
CA ILE A 167 -3.92 3.55 13.46
C ILE A 167 -2.96 3.99 14.58
N TYR A 168 -1.69 4.17 14.24
CA TYR A 168 -0.66 4.70 15.14
C TYR A 168 -0.65 6.23 15.12
N TRP A 169 -1.53 6.86 15.90
CA TRP A 169 -1.76 8.30 15.90
C TRP A 169 -0.51 9.12 16.22
N GLU A 170 0.36 8.59 17.08
CA GLU A 170 1.67 9.14 17.46
C GLU A 170 2.69 9.16 16.30
N LYS A 171 2.43 8.42 15.22
CA LYS A 171 3.26 8.44 14.00
C LYS A 171 2.66 9.31 12.89
N LEU A 172 1.51 9.94 13.11
CA LEU A 172 0.85 10.81 12.13
C LEU A 172 1.14 12.28 12.42
N SER A 173 1.86 12.93 11.51
CA SER A 173 2.11 14.36 11.60
C SER A 173 0.82 15.18 11.39
N PRO A 174 0.75 16.40 11.95
CA PRO A 174 -0.38 17.31 11.73
C PRO A 174 -0.65 17.57 10.24
N GLU A 175 0.41 17.63 9.43
CA GLU A 175 0.28 17.88 8.00
C GLU A 175 -0.35 16.68 7.28
N LYS A 176 0.06 15.45 7.62
CA LYS A 176 -0.52 14.21 7.07
C LYS A 176 -1.99 14.06 7.46
N LEU A 177 -2.33 14.39 8.71
CA LEU A 177 -3.73 14.45 9.17
C LEU A 177 -4.54 15.52 8.43
N GLY A 178 -3.91 16.64 8.08
CA GLY A 178 -4.52 17.72 7.30
C GLY A 178 -4.90 17.32 5.88
N GLN A 179 -4.12 16.43 5.25
CA GLN A 179 -4.35 15.96 3.88
C GLN A 179 -5.56 15.03 3.75
N ILE A 180 -5.84 14.23 4.78
CA ILE A 180 -6.85 13.16 4.70
C ILE A 180 -8.03 13.51 5.62
N ARG A 181 -9.07 14.11 5.03
CA ARG A 181 -10.26 14.58 5.76
C ARG A 181 -10.87 13.53 6.67
N VAL A 182 -11.03 12.30 6.17
CA VAL A 182 -11.63 11.18 6.89
C VAL A 182 -10.80 10.74 8.10
N LEU A 183 -9.47 10.81 8.05
CA LEU A 183 -8.63 10.55 9.23
C LEU A 183 -8.82 11.62 10.31
N ARG A 184 -8.96 12.88 9.92
CA ARG A 184 -9.24 13.97 10.86
C ARG A 184 -10.62 13.82 11.52
N GLU A 185 -11.63 13.47 10.74
CA GLU A 185 -12.98 13.20 11.25
C GLU A 185 -12.99 12.00 12.19
N LEU A 186 -12.28 10.91 11.82
CA LEU A 186 -12.14 9.72 12.66
C LEU A 186 -11.42 10.05 13.98
N LYS A 187 -10.30 10.78 13.93
CA LYS A 187 -9.56 11.21 15.12
C LYS A 187 -10.45 12.02 16.05
N ALA A 188 -11.14 13.03 15.52
CA ALA A 188 -12.03 13.89 16.29
C ALA A 188 -13.17 13.10 16.96
N ARG A 189 -13.74 12.13 16.26
CA ARG A 189 -14.77 11.26 16.80
C ARG A 189 -14.25 10.41 17.96
N ILE A 190 -13.07 9.79 17.82
CA ILE A 190 -12.47 8.97 18.89
C ILE A 190 -12.15 9.82 20.11
N GLU A 191 -11.62 11.03 19.91
CA GLU A 191 -11.32 11.95 21.02
C GLU A 191 -12.58 12.37 21.78
N GLN A 192 -13.70 12.55 21.07
CA GLN A 192 -15.00 12.81 21.69
C GLN A 192 -15.53 11.60 22.48
N GLU A 193 -15.44 10.39 21.91
CA GLU A 193 -15.92 9.16 22.55
C GLU A 193 -15.09 8.79 23.79
N MET A 194 -13.77 9.02 23.76
CA MET A 194 -12.86 8.71 24.88
C MET A 194 -12.76 9.84 25.91
N GLY A 195 -13.19 11.06 25.56
CA GLY A 195 -13.01 12.26 26.38
C GLY A 195 -11.55 12.70 26.55
N THR A 196 -10.63 12.19 25.71
CA THR A 196 -9.19 12.45 25.79
C THR A 196 -8.61 12.71 24.41
N LYS A 197 -7.63 13.62 24.32
CA LYS A 197 -6.91 13.86 23.06
C LYS A 197 -6.00 12.69 22.71
N LEU A 198 -6.04 12.26 21.45
CA LEU A 198 -5.16 11.24 20.91
C LEU A 198 -3.78 11.85 20.61
N PRO A 199 -2.70 11.07 20.71
CA PRO A 199 -1.37 11.56 20.39
C PRO A 199 -1.26 12.01 18.93
N CYS A 200 -0.27 12.84 18.65
CA CYS A 200 0.04 13.33 17.31
C CYS A 200 1.55 13.24 17.12
N GLY A 201 1.98 12.79 15.95
CA GLY A 201 3.40 12.73 15.61
C GLY A 201 4.03 14.11 15.44
N PRO A 202 5.36 14.17 15.37
CA PRO A 202 6.06 15.42 15.11
C PRO A 202 5.70 16.00 13.73
N PRO A 203 5.74 17.33 13.55
CA PRO A 203 5.61 17.97 12.24
C PRO A 203 6.64 17.43 11.24
N VAL A 204 6.21 17.17 10.00
CA VAL A 204 7.10 16.71 8.93
C VAL A 204 6.92 17.60 7.70
N LYS A 205 8.03 17.90 7.01
CA LYS A 205 7.97 18.49 5.67
C LYS A 205 7.44 17.44 4.70
N LEU A 206 6.18 17.61 4.28
CA LEU A 206 5.60 16.76 3.25
C LEU A 206 6.33 16.96 1.92
N PRO A 207 6.60 15.88 1.17
CA PRO A 207 6.96 16.00 -0.24
C PRO A 207 5.85 16.78 -0.97
N GLN A 208 6.22 17.73 -1.82
CA GLN A 208 5.25 18.41 -2.67
C GLN A 208 4.61 17.36 -3.58
N ALA A 209 3.28 17.28 -3.59
CA ALA A 209 2.56 16.44 -4.54
C ALA A 209 3.01 16.85 -5.95
N SER A 210 3.60 15.91 -6.69
CA SER A 210 3.94 16.10 -8.10
C SER A 210 2.67 16.52 -8.82
N LYS A 211 2.63 17.76 -9.33
CA LYS A 211 1.58 18.20 -10.24
C LYS A 211 1.62 17.24 -11.41
N GLN A 212 0.61 16.38 -11.55
CA GLN A 212 0.32 15.79 -12.84
C GLN A 212 -0.03 16.98 -13.74
N GLU A 213 0.90 17.37 -14.61
CA GLU A 213 0.58 18.26 -15.72
C GLU A 213 -0.54 17.57 -16.50
N GLY A 214 -1.71 18.20 -16.50
CA GLY A 214 -2.86 17.68 -17.21
C GLY A 214 -2.50 17.53 -18.68
N LEU A 215 -2.54 16.30 -19.18
CA LEU A 215 -2.71 16.10 -20.62
C LEU A 215 -4.06 16.71 -20.99
N GLU A 216 -4.03 17.93 -21.51
CA GLU A 216 -5.12 18.49 -22.29
C GLU A 216 -5.40 17.51 -23.43
N CYS A 217 -6.54 16.82 -23.32
CA CYS A 217 -7.15 16.11 -24.41
C CYS A 217 -7.51 17.14 -25.49
N LYS A 218 -6.61 17.33 -26.47
CA LYS A 218 -6.91 18.06 -27.70
C LYS A 218 -8.06 17.35 -28.38
N ARG A 219 -9.26 17.93 -28.27
CA ARG A 219 -10.40 17.60 -29.12
C ARG A 219 -10.02 18.01 -30.54
N GLU A 220 -9.62 17.06 -31.36
CA GLU A 220 -9.58 17.26 -32.81
C GLU A 220 -11.02 17.46 -33.29
N GLY A 221 -11.22 18.58 -33.98
CA GLY A 221 -12.50 19.02 -34.49
C GLY A 221 -13.06 18.05 -35.53
N ARG A 222 -14.39 17.97 -35.55
CA ARG A 222 -15.17 17.40 -36.63
C ARG A 222 -15.77 18.56 -37.43
#